data_AF-A0A959Z031-F1
#
_entry.id   AF-A0A959Z031-F1
#
_cell.length_a   1.000
_cell.length_b   1.000
_cell.length_c   1.000
_cell.angle_alpha   90.00
_cell.angle_beta   90.00
_cell.angle_gamma   90.00
#
_symmetry.space_group_name_H-M   'P 1'
#
loop_
_entity.id
_entity.type
_entity.pdbx_description
1 polymer ?
#
loop_
_entity_poly.entity_id
_entity_poly.type
_entity_poly.pdbx_seq_one_letter_code
_entity_poly.pdbx_strand_id
1 'polypeptide(L)'
;ASWDGIVLLHNYTGSIGTSAPSRSRTLTHEVGHWINLAHTWGNSNEPGLTSNCNGDDNVSDTPNTIGWTSCSLNGSTCGSLDNVENYMEYSYCSKMFTEGQKQRMLAALNSGTAQRNQLWQPSNLAATGVLDDPVVCQAAFSTPTQVVCAGDSVRFFDESFHGIVSWDWDLTGASPATSSSEDPVVVYDTPGLYPVGLTVGDGNNTVSTQQSDYILVLPSMGQSTPYSEGFEGVTTLPNNDWYTLDATGNAAWEPVGTASFSGNSSVRLDNYFGSDGDVDELISTTVDLSNATDVTLSFR
;
A
#
# COMPACT_ATOMS: atom_id res chain seq x y z
N ALA A 1 4.03 -39.03 6.03
CA ALA A 1 5.19 -38.35 5.44
C ALA A 1 5.58 -37.22 6.38
N SER A 2 6.86 -37.03 6.69
CA SER A 2 7.34 -36.06 7.70
C SER A 2 7.44 -34.61 7.22
N TRP A 3 6.98 -34.32 5.99
CA TRP A 3 7.07 -33.01 5.37
C TRP A 3 5.79 -32.77 4.54
N ASP A 4 4.79 -32.13 5.15
CA ASP A 4 3.59 -31.60 4.48
C ASP A 4 3.62 -30.08 4.63
N GLY A 5 3.41 -29.35 3.55
CA GLY A 5 3.44 -27.89 3.57
C GLY A 5 3.83 -27.28 2.24
N ILE A 6 3.95 -25.96 2.25
CA ILE A 6 4.29 -25.12 1.10
C ILE A 6 5.55 -24.34 1.44
N VAL A 7 6.49 -24.27 0.51
CA VAL A 7 7.72 -23.49 0.64
C VAL A 7 7.80 -22.49 -0.50
N LEU A 8 8.02 -21.23 -0.16
CA LEU A 8 8.08 -20.13 -1.12
C LEU A 8 9.40 -19.37 -0.98
N LEU A 9 9.90 -18.87 -2.11
CA LEU A 9 10.97 -17.87 -2.10
C LEU A 9 10.41 -16.55 -1.56
N HIS A 10 11.19 -15.84 -0.75
CA HIS A 10 10.77 -14.56 -0.16
C HIS A 10 10.34 -13.50 -1.20
N ASN A 11 10.91 -13.55 -2.40
CA ASN A 11 10.59 -12.66 -3.53
C ASN A 11 9.41 -13.13 -4.41
N TYR A 12 8.70 -14.18 -3.98
CA TYR A 12 7.44 -14.70 -4.53
C TYR A 12 6.33 -14.80 -3.47
N THR A 13 6.54 -14.20 -2.30
CA THR A 13 5.56 -14.20 -1.20
C THR A 13 4.91 -12.82 -1.08
N GLY A 14 3.59 -12.75 -1.32
CA GLY A 14 2.82 -11.50 -1.26
C GLY A 14 3.09 -10.54 -2.42
N SER A 15 2.60 -9.31 -2.31
CA SER A 15 2.71 -8.25 -3.33
C SER A 15 3.54 -7.04 -2.89
N ILE A 16 4.08 -7.06 -1.67
CA ILE A 16 4.83 -5.96 -1.04
C ILE A 16 6.25 -6.40 -0.67
N GLY A 17 7.06 -5.48 -0.15
CA GLY A 17 8.41 -5.76 0.32
C GLY A 17 9.33 -6.27 -0.80
N THR A 18 9.90 -7.47 -0.65
CA THR A 18 10.82 -8.06 -1.65
C THR A 18 10.12 -8.71 -2.85
N SER A 19 8.79 -8.72 -2.88
CA SER A 19 7.97 -9.31 -3.95
C SER A 19 7.42 -8.23 -4.90
N ALA A 20 6.55 -8.62 -5.82
CA ALA A 20 5.84 -7.72 -6.73
C ALA A 20 4.43 -8.26 -7.05
N PRO A 21 3.49 -7.40 -7.49
CA PRO A 21 2.14 -7.84 -7.86
C PRO A 21 2.10 -9.00 -8.86
N SER A 22 3.02 -9.04 -9.83
CA SER A 22 3.12 -10.13 -10.83
C SER A 22 3.50 -11.49 -10.24
N ARG A 23 4.10 -11.52 -9.05
CA ARG A 23 4.52 -12.75 -8.34
C ARG A 23 3.61 -13.11 -7.16
N SER A 24 2.58 -12.31 -6.92
CA SER A 24 1.73 -12.42 -5.72
C SER A 24 0.84 -13.67 -5.65
N ARG A 25 0.82 -14.50 -6.71
CA ARG A 25 -0.08 -15.65 -6.85
C ARG A 25 0.59 -17.01 -6.61
N THR A 26 1.89 -17.06 -6.32
CA THR A 26 2.59 -18.34 -6.09
C THR A 26 2.00 -19.10 -4.91
N LEU A 27 1.68 -18.44 -3.79
CA LEU A 27 1.01 -19.14 -2.67
C LEU A 27 -0.33 -19.75 -3.09
N THR A 28 -1.12 -19.05 -3.91
CA THR A 28 -2.40 -19.57 -4.42
C THR A 28 -2.20 -20.81 -5.28
N HIS A 29 -1.19 -20.82 -6.15
CA HIS A 29 -0.79 -21.96 -6.97
C HIS A 29 -0.39 -23.17 -6.11
N GLU A 30 0.52 -22.97 -5.16
CA GLU A 30 1.00 -24.04 -4.27
C GLU A 30 -0.10 -24.58 -3.35
N VAL A 31 -1.04 -23.72 -2.91
CA VAL A 31 -2.24 -24.17 -2.18
C VAL A 31 -3.10 -25.06 -3.08
N GLY A 32 -3.22 -24.75 -4.38
CA GLY A 32 -3.86 -25.64 -5.35
C GLY A 32 -3.28 -27.06 -5.32
N HIS A 33 -1.95 -27.19 -5.40
CA HIS A 33 -1.27 -28.49 -5.26
C HIS A 33 -1.51 -29.14 -3.90
N TRP A 34 -1.37 -28.38 -2.82
CA TRP A 34 -1.56 -28.86 -1.45
C TRP A 34 -2.99 -29.38 -1.20
N ILE A 35 -3.97 -28.90 -1.97
CA ILE A 35 -5.38 -29.33 -1.99
C ILE A 35 -5.72 -30.08 -3.31
N ASN A 36 -4.78 -30.86 -3.84
CA ASN A 36 -5.01 -31.90 -4.86
C ASN A 36 -5.33 -31.42 -6.30
N LEU A 37 -4.81 -30.27 -6.70
CA LEU A 37 -4.77 -29.86 -8.11
C LEU A 37 -3.41 -30.19 -8.74
N ALA A 38 -3.42 -30.63 -10.00
CA ALA A 38 -2.22 -30.71 -10.83
C ALA A 38 -2.05 -29.39 -11.62
N HIS A 39 -0.92 -29.23 -12.31
CA HIS A 39 -0.86 -28.21 -13.36
C HIS A 39 -1.91 -28.50 -14.42
N THR A 40 -2.41 -27.48 -15.12
CA THR A 40 -3.44 -27.62 -16.17
C THR A 40 -3.02 -28.56 -17.31
N TRP A 41 -1.72 -28.78 -17.49
CA TRP A 41 -1.13 -29.69 -18.46
C TRP A 41 -0.73 -31.07 -17.87
N GLY A 42 -1.12 -31.34 -16.62
CA GLY A 42 -0.89 -32.60 -15.91
C GLY A 42 0.30 -32.59 -14.94
N ASN A 43 0.95 -33.74 -14.77
CA ASN A 43 1.94 -33.98 -13.70
C ASN A 43 3.38 -33.53 -14.03
N SER A 44 3.62 -32.98 -15.22
CA SER A 44 4.93 -32.43 -15.59
C SER A 44 5.15 -31.08 -14.90
N ASN A 45 6.39 -30.75 -14.55
CA ASN A 45 6.79 -29.42 -14.10
C ASN A 45 7.36 -28.56 -15.25
N GLU A 46 7.38 -29.10 -16.47
CA GLU A 46 7.93 -28.43 -17.64
C GLU A 46 6.80 -28.05 -18.61
N PRO A 47 6.39 -26.76 -18.64
CA PRO A 47 5.40 -26.26 -19.59
C PRO A 47 5.99 -26.15 -21.00
N GLY A 48 5.13 -26.03 -22.02
CA GLY A 48 5.52 -25.86 -23.42
C GLY A 48 5.89 -27.16 -24.16
N LEU A 49 5.90 -28.31 -23.49
CA LEU A 49 6.19 -29.59 -24.14
C LEU A 49 4.96 -30.09 -24.91
N THR A 50 5.11 -30.40 -26.20
CA THR A 50 4.01 -30.98 -27.00
C THR A 50 3.49 -32.30 -26.42
N SER A 51 4.35 -33.06 -25.71
CA SER A 51 3.95 -34.29 -25.03
C SER A 51 2.94 -34.06 -23.90
N ASN A 52 2.83 -32.85 -23.37
CA ASN A 52 1.87 -32.51 -22.32
C ASN A 52 0.43 -32.62 -22.81
N CYS A 53 0.16 -32.50 -24.12
CA CYS A 53 -1.17 -32.80 -24.67
C CYS A 53 -1.60 -34.28 -24.49
N ASN A 54 -0.70 -35.17 -24.07
CA ASN A 54 -1.04 -36.55 -23.70
C ASN A 54 -1.24 -36.72 -22.18
N GLY A 55 -0.97 -35.68 -21.40
CA GLY A 55 -1.30 -35.56 -19.99
C GLY A 55 -2.63 -34.82 -19.80
N ASP A 56 -3.12 -34.84 -18.56
CA ASP A 56 -4.31 -34.12 -18.15
C ASP A 56 -4.26 -33.84 -16.63
N ASP A 57 -4.93 -32.79 -16.19
CA ASP A 57 -5.06 -32.42 -14.78
C ASP A 57 -6.21 -33.16 -14.07
N ASN A 58 -6.97 -33.96 -14.83
CA ASN A 58 -8.17 -34.70 -14.42
C ASN A 58 -9.29 -33.78 -13.92
N VAL A 59 -9.42 -32.59 -14.51
CA VAL A 59 -10.53 -31.70 -14.29
C VAL A 59 -11.19 -31.42 -15.65
N SER A 60 -12.49 -31.71 -15.78
CA SER A 60 -13.14 -31.71 -17.09
C SER A 60 -13.35 -30.33 -17.70
N ASP A 61 -13.37 -29.28 -16.87
CA ASP A 61 -13.62 -27.90 -17.29
C ASP A 61 -12.33 -27.05 -17.39
N THR A 62 -11.17 -27.68 -17.26
CA THR A 62 -9.85 -27.13 -17.61
C THR A 62 -9.46 -27.68 -18.99
N PRO A 63 -9.47 -26.84 -20.05
CA PRO A 63 -9.00 -27.28 -21.36
C PRO A 63 -7.55 -27.75 -21.30
N ASN A 64 -7.26 -28.90 -21.92
CA ASN A 64 -5.90 -29.42 -21.98
C ASN A 64 -4.99 -28.43 -22.73
N THR A 65 -3.76 -28.29 -22.26
CA THR A 65 -2.79 -27.28 -22.71
C THR A 65 -1.39 -27.86 -22.61
N ILE A 66 -0.43 -27.32 -23.37
CA ILE A 66 0.98 -27.65 -23.17
C ILE A 66 1.59 -26.93 -21.96
N GLY A 67 0.90 -25.93 -21.41
CA GLY A 67 1.39 -25.03 -20.36
C GLY A 67 2.05 -23.77 -20.93
N TRP A 68 1.82 -22.64 -20.26
CA TRP A 68 2.27 -21.31 -20.69
C TRP A 68 3.18 -20.65 -19.66
N THR A 69 4.23 -19.98 -20.12
CA THR A 69 5.10 -19.13 -19.29
C THR A 69 4.90 -17.63 -19.55
N SER A 70 3.82 -17.28 -20.25
CA SER A 70 3.47 -15.92 -20.65
C SER A 70 1.96 -15.79 -20.83
N CYS A 71 1.42 -14.58 -20.66
CA CYS A 71 -0.01 -14.33 -20.76
C CYS A 71 -0.53 -14.26 -22.22
N SER A 72 -0.64 -15.40 -22.88
CA SER A 72 -1.22 -15.50 -24.23
C SER A 72 -2.71 -15.87 -24.17
N LEU A 73 -3.59 -14.87 -23.96
CA LEU A 73 -5.03 -15.09 -23.76
C LEU A 73 -5.77 -15.77 -24.94
N ASN A 74 -5.19 -15.75 -26.13
CA ASN A 74 -5.74 -16.41 -27.33
C ASN A 74 -5.00 -17.72 -27.67
N GLY A 75 -4.18 -18.22 -26.75
CA GLY A 75 -3.39 -19.43 -26.92
C GLY A 75 -4.25 -20.68 -27.09
N SER A 76 -3.89 -21.55 -28.03
CA SER A 76 -4.55 -22.83 -28.24
C SER A 76 -3.50 -23.86 -28.66
N THR A 77 -3.31 -24.90 -27.84
CA THR A 77 -2.17 -25.82 -28.02
C THR A 77 -2.58 -27.29 -28.13
N CYS A 78 -3.61 -27.73 -27.40
CA CYS A 78 -4.09 -29.12 -27.45
C CYS A 78 -5.51 -29.26 -28.05
N GLY A 79 -5.88 -28.37 -28.98
CA GLY A 79 -7.10 -28.48 -29.79
C GLY A 79 -8.29 -27.62 -29.33
N SER A 80 -8.12 -26.87 -28.25
CA SER A 80 -9.09 -25.89 -27.72
C SER A 80 -8.37 -24.62 -27.25
N LEU A 81 -9.13 -23.57 -26.92
CA LEU A 81 -8.59 -22.38 -26.26
C LEU A 81 -8.06 -22.77 -24.87
N ASP A 82 -6.80 -22.45 -24.58
CA ASP A 82 -6.14 -22.80 -23.33
C ASP A 82 -6.58 -21.83 -22.21
N ASN A 83 -6.77 -22.34 -20.99
CA ASN A 83 -7.12 -21.51 -19.83
C ASN A 83 -5.87 -20.86 -19.20
N VAL A 84 -5.28 -19.90 -19.91
CA VAL A 84 -4.02 -19.25 -19.53
C VAL A 84 -4.12 -18.46 -18.21
N GLU A 85 -5.31 -18.00 -17.82
CA GLU A 85 -5.53 -17.27 -16.56
C GLU A 85 -5.79 -18.19 -15.36
N ASN A 86 -5.63 -19.51 -15.51
CA ASN A 86 -5.76 -20.45 -14.40
C ASN A 86 -4.64 -20.26 -13.37
N TYR A 87 -4.94 -20.43 -12.08
CA TYR A 87 -3.90 -20.40 -11.05
C TYR A 87 -2.91 -21.56 -11.16
N MET A 88 -3.28 -22.68 -11.78
CA MET A 88 -2.40 -23.83 -12.01
C MET A 88 -1.55 -23.71 -13.30
N GLU A 89 -1.53 -22.52 -13.92
CA GLU A 89 -0.64 -22.15 -15.03
C GLU A 89 0.61 -21.38 -14.57
N TYR A 90 1.65 -21.31 -15.42
CA TYR A 90 2.86 -20.51 -15.17
C TYR A 90 2.87 -19.18 -15.95
N SER A 91 1.70 -18.68 -16.32
CA SER A 91 1.51 -17.59 -17.29
C SER A 91 1.77 -16.17 -16.75
N TYR A 92 1.90 -16.03 -15.42
CA TYR A 92 2.02 -14.74 -14.70
C TYR A 92 0.83 -13.79 -14.86
N CYS A 93 -0.33 -14.28 -15.32
CA CYS A 93 -1.58 -13.50 -15.36
C CYS A 93 -2.78 -14.22 -14.75
N SER A 94 -2.52 -15.20 -13.88
CA SER A 94 -3.54 -16.02 -13.25
C SER A 94 -4.51 -15.23 -12.38
N LYS A 95 -5.80 -15.54 -12.50
CA LYS A 95 -6.90 -14.86 -11.80
C LYS A 95 -8.02 -15.81 -11.34
N MET A 96 -8.02 -17.08 -11.76
CA MET A 96 -9.14 -17.98 -11.49
C MET A 96 -8.78 -19.44 -11.26
N PHE A 97 -9.65 -20.12 -10.51
CA PHE A 97 -9.85 -21.57 -10.57
C PHE A 97 -11.16 -21.85 -11.34
N THR A 98 -11.30 -23.06 -11.87
CA THR A 98 -12.56 -23.54 -12.46
C THR A 98 -13.48 -24.15 -11.40
N GLU A 99 -14.75 -24.39 -11.76
CA GLU A 99 -15.71 -25.04 -10.86
C GLU A 99 -15.29 -26.50 -10.60
N GLY A 100 -14.77 -27.20 -11.61
CA GLY A 100 -14.23 -28.55 -11.46
C GLY A 100 -13.02 -28.60 -10.52
N GLN A 101 -12.11 -27.63 -10.60
CA GLN A 101 -11.01 -27.49 -9.65
C GLN A 101 -11.53 -27.26 -8.22
N LYS A 102 -12.54 -26.41 -8.04
CA LYS A 102 -13.20 -26.22 -6.73
C LYS A 102 -13.75 -27.53 -6.17
N GLN A 103 -14.47 -28.31 -6.97
CA GLN A 103 -15.01 -29.61 -6.54
C GLN A 103 -13.89 -30.56 -6.11
N ARG A 104 -12.78 -30.60 -6.86
CA ARG A 104 -11.63 -31.46 -6.55
C ARG A 104 -10.93 -31.05 -5.25
N MET A 105 -10.77 -29.74 -5.01
CA MET A 105 -10.23 -29.21 -3.75
C MET A 105 -11.16 -29.53 -2.56
N LEU A 106 -12.47 -29.33 -2.70
CA LEU A 106 -13.44 -29.69 -1.65
C LEU A 106 -13.44 -31.19 -1.36
N ALA A 107 -13.31 -32.04 -2.37
CA ALA A 107 -13.20 -33.49 -2.18
C ALA A 107 -11.94 -33.85 -1.36
N ALA A 108 -10.80 -33.21 -1.64
CA ALA A 108 -9.58 -33.41 -0.85
C ALA A 108 -9.77 -32.96 0.60
N LEU A 109 -10.34 -31.78 0.83
CA LEU A 109 -10.68 -31.24 2.17
C LEU A 109 -11.66 -32.10 2.96
N ASN A 110 -12.48 -32.92 2.30
CA ASN A 110 -13.42 -33.84 2.97
C ASN A 110 -12.92 -35.29 3.03
N SER A 111 -11.75 -35.58 2.47
CA SER A 111 -11.15 -36.91 2.48
C SER A 111 -10.23 -37.11 3.69
N GLY A 112 -10.02 -38.37 4.09
CA GLY A 112 -8.99 -38.72 5.08
C GLY A 112 -7.56 -38.66 4.53
N THR A 113 -7.38 -38.45 3.22
CA THR A 113 -6.06 -38.35 2.58
C THR A 113 -5.34 -37.11 3.07
N ALA A 114 -4.07 -37.26 3.46
CA ALA A 114 -3.25 -36.18 4.02
C ALA A 114 -3.91 -35.43 5.21
N GLN A 115 -4.91 -36.05 5.87
CA GLN A 115 -5.63 -35.50 7.02
C GLN A 115 -6.25 -34.11 6.77
N ARG A 116 -6.55 -33.75 5.51
CA ARG A 116 -7.13 -32.44 5.16
C ARG A 116 -8.50 -32.23 5.80
N ASN A 117 -9.26 -33.30 6.00
CA ASN A 117 -10.51 -33.25 6.76
C ASN A 117 -10.34 -32.86 8.23
N GLN A 118 -9.14 -32.89 8.80
CA GLN A 118 -8.90 -32.41 10.16
C GLN A 118 -8.84 -30.88 10.24
N LEU A 119 -8.51 -30.18 9.15
CA LEU A 119 -8.22 -28.73 9.17
C LEU A 119 -9.41 -27.89 9.64
N TRP A 120 -10.62 -28.20 9.17
CA TRP A 120 -11.84 -27.46 9.47
C TRP A 120 -12.64 -28.04 10.64
N GLN A 121 -12.12 -29.03 11.36
CA GLN A 121 -12.82 -29.59 12.51
C GLN A 121 -12.95 -28.55 13.63
N PRO A 122 -14.06 -28.56 14.41
CA PRO A 122 -14.30 -27.56 15.44
C PRO A 122 -13.12 -27.39 16.42
N SER A 123 -12.45 -28.49 16.79
CA SER A 123 -11.29 -28.45 17.68
C SER A 123 -10.08 -27.72 17.07
N ASN A 124 -9.84 -27.90 15.77
CA ASN A 124 -8.73 -27.23 15.09
C ASN A 124 -9.05 -25.76 14.85
N LEU A 125 -10.27 -25.43 14.44
CA LEU A 125 -10.72 -24.05 14.30
C LEU A 125 -10.59 -23.27 15.62
N ALA A 126 -10.96 -23.90 16.74
CA ALA A 126 -10.75 -23.32 18.07
C ALA A 126 -9.26 -23.21 18.43
N ALA A 127 -8.45 -24.23 18.18
CA ALA A 127 -7.02 -24.22 18.50
C ALA A 127 -6.21 -23.19 17.68
N THR A 128 -6.68 -22.83 16.49
CA THR A 128 -6.05 -21.82 15.62
C THR A 128 -6.63 -20.42 15.79
N GLY A 129 -7.58 -20.22 16.73
CA GLY A 129 -8.21 -18.93 16.99
C GLY A 129 -9.12 -18.43 15.85
N VAL A 130 -9.52 -19.30 14.93
CA VAL A 130 -10.42 -18.92 13.81
C VAL A 130 -11.83 -18.58 14.32
N LEU A 131 -12.19 -19.10 15.48
CA LEU A 131 -13.47 -18.84 16.14
C LEU A 131 -13.41 -17.66 17.12
N ASP A 132 -12.22 -17.08 17.34
CA ASP A 132 -12.06 -15.95 18.25
C ASP A 132 -12.55 -14.66 17.57
N ASP A 133 -13.00 -13.70 18.37
CA ASP A 133 -13.40 -12.40 17.84
C ASP A 133 -12.19 -11.72 17.15
N PRO A 134 -12.39 -11.11 15.96
CA PRO A 134 -11.34 -10.39 15.27
C PRO A 134 -10.70 -9.33 16.17
N VAL A 135 -9.38 -9.43 16.35
CA VAL A 135 -8.61 -8.47 17.14
C VAL A 135 -8.07 -7.37 16.24
N VAL A 136 -8.14 -6.13 16.71
CA VAL A 136 -7.52 -4.99 16.01
C VAL A 136 -6.00 -5.15 15.97
N CYS A 137 -5.43 -5.11 14.76
CA CYS A 137 -4.02 -5.45 14.54
C CYS A 137 -3.15 -4.22 14.26
N GLN A 138 -3.72 -3.19 13.63
CA GLN A 138 -2.99 -1.98 13.25
C GLN A 138 -3.94 -0.80 13.10
N ALA A 139 -3.54 0.36 13.62
CA ALA A 139 -4.12 1.64 13.26
C ALA A 139 -3.32 2.24 12.08
N ALA A 140 -4.01 2.61 11.00
CA ALA A 140 -3.40 3.30 9.88
C ALA A 140 -4.43 4.20 9.21
N PHE A 141 -3.96 5.27 8.58
CA PHE A 141 -4.82 6.19 7.85
C PHE A 141 -4.10 6.74 6.63
N SER A 142 -4.88 7.27 5.70
CA SER A 142 -4.38 7.99 4.53
C SER A 142 -5.21 9.25 4.27
N THR A 143 -4.65 10.18 3.49
CA THR A 143 -5.39 11.30 2.90
C THR A 143 -4.90 11.54 1.48
N PRO A 144 -5.76 11.98 0.54
CA PRO A 144 -5.33 12.23 -0.84
C PRO A 144 -4.39 13.42 -0.99
N THR A 145 -4.47 14.41 -0.11
CA THR A 145 -3.61 15.60 -0.11
C THR A 145 -3.23 15.99 1.30
N GLN A 146 -1.94 16.25 1.50
CA GLN A 146 -1.38 16.71 2.77
C GLN A 146 -1.10 18.21 2.78
N VAL A 147 -1.17 18.87 1.63
CA VAL A 147 -1.00 20.32 1.50
C VAL A 147 -2.31 20.94 1.03
N VAL A 148 -2.89 21.84 1.83
CA VAL A 148 -4.18 22.48 1.57
C VAL A 148 -4.14 23.97 1.89
N CYS A 149 -5.09 24.76 1.39
CA CYS A 149 -5.26 26.14 1.83
C CYS A 149 -6.19 26.20 3.04
N ALA A 150 -6.01 27.24 3.87
CA ALA A 150 -6.89 27.51 5.00
C ALA A 150 -8.35 27.64 4.52
N GLY A 151 -9.24 26.88 5.16
CA GLY A 151 -10.66 26.79 4.82
C GLY A 151 -11.02 25.65 3.85
N ASP A 152 -10.04 24.97 3.26
CA ASP A 152 -10.28 23.76 2.47
C ASP A 152 -10.65 22.57 3.36
N SER A 153 -11.47 21.67 2.83
CA SER A 153 -11.80 20.41 3.52
C SER A 153 -10.77 19.33 3.24
N VAL A 154 -10.41 18.61 4.30
CA VAL A 154 -9.53 17.44 4.26
C VAL A 154 -10.37 16.21 4.59
N ARG A 155 -10.32 15.21 3.72
CA ARG A 155 -10.90 13.89 3.97
C ARG A 155 -9.81 12.92 4.39
N PHE A 156 -10.05 12.19 5.47
CA PHE A 156 -9.24 11.06 5.89
C PHE A 156 -9.93 9.75 5.54
N PHE A 157 -9.11 8.72 5.33
CA PHE A 157 -9.55 7.35 5.11
C PHE A 157 -8.92 6.45 6.17
N ASP A 158 -9.73 5.58 6.75
CA ASP A 158 -9.22 4.50 7.58
C ASP A 158 -8.52 3.44 6.73
N GLU A 159 -7.30 3.10 7.11
CA GLU A 159 -6.50 2.01 6.51
C GLU A 159 -6.14 0.96 7.59
N SER A 160 -6.80 1.04 8.74
CA SER A 160 -6.58 0.15 9.87
C SER A 160 -6.92 -1.29 9.51
N PHE A 161 -6.25 -2.24 10.17
CA PHE A 161 -6.36 -3.64 9.82
C PHE A 161 -7.03 -4.48 10.91
N HIS A 162 -8.09 -5.17 10.49
CA HIS A 162 -8.81 -6.26 11.17
C HIS A 162 -9.65 -5.82 12.39
N GLY A 163 -10.85 -6.38 12.54
CA GLY A 163 -11.66 -6.28 13.77
C GLY A 163 -12.07 -4.88 14.25
N ILE A 164 -11.96 -3.83 13.44
CA ILE A 164 -12.29 -2.46 13.88
C ILE A 164 -13.81 -2.27 14.03
N VAL A 165 -14.21 -1.72 15.17
CA VAL A 165 -15.61 -1.35 15.47
C VAL A 165 -15.75 0.08 15.99
N SER A 166 -14.66 0.76 16.30
CA SER A 166 -14.65 2.14 16.80
C SER A 166 -13.41 2.91 16.34
N TRP A 167 -13.60 4.20 16.09
CA TRP A 167 -12.57 5.17 15.70
C TRP A 167 -12.56 6.34 16.68
N ASP A 168 -11.37 6.85 16.98
CA ASP A 168 -11.13 8.08 17.72
C ASP A 168 -9.99 8.84 17.05
N TRP A 169 -10.36 9.85 16.27
CA TRP A 169 -9.45 10.71 15.54
C TRP A 169 -9.03 11.90 16.39
N ASP A 170 -7.73 12.14 16.49
CA ASP A 170 -7.13 13.39 16.97
C ASP A 170 -6.72 14.23 15.77
N LEU A 171 -7.54 15.25 15.48
CA LEU A 171 -7.39 16.19 14.36
C LEU A 171 -7.16 17.59 14.92
N THR A 172 -6.29 17.69 15.92
CA THR A 172 -5.93 18.96 16.57
C THR A 172 -5.67 20.06 15.53
N GLY A 173 -6.38 21.18 15.67
CA GLY A 173 -6.32 22.32 14.75
C GLY A 173 -7.40 22.35 13.67
N ALA A 174 -8.11 21.23 13.47
CA ALA A 174 -9.25 21.16 12.56
C ALA A 174 -10.59 21.48 13.25
N SER A 175 -11.63 21.66 12.45
CA SER A 175 -13.01 21.77 12.86
C SER A 175 -13.85 20.69 12.15
N PRO A 176 -14.38 19.69 12.89
CA PRO A 176 -14.13 19.39 14.30
C PRO A 176 -12.68 18.90 14.56
N ALA A 177 -12.17 19.13 15.79
CA ALA A 177 -10.82 18.71 16.19
C ALA A 177 -10.72 17.22 16.57
N THR A 178 -11.86 16.53 16.71
CA THR A 178 -11.92 15.08 16.91
C THR A 178 -13.08 14.48 16.13
N SER A 179 -13.03 13.16 15.88
CA SER A 179 -14.12 12.46 15.20
C SER A 179 -14.17 10.98 15.60
N SER A 180 -15.37 10.39 15.57
CA SER A 180 -15.59 8.95 15.70
C SER A 180 -16.10 8.29 14.42
N SER A 181 -16.13 9.03 13.31
CA SER A 181 -16.44 8.49 11.98
C SER A 181 -15.25 7.70 11.44
N GLU A 182 -15.52 6.63 10.69
CA GLU A 182 -14.50 5.86 9.96
C GLU A 182 -13.69 6.76 9.01
N ASP A 183 -14.38 7.48 8.11
CA ASP A 183 -13.77 8.45 7.19
C ASP A 183 -14.23 9.90 7.52
N PRO A 184 -13.57 10.63 8.43
CA PRO A 184 -13.97 12.00 8.74
C PRO A 184 -13.60 12.98 7.62
N VAL A 185 -14.41 14.03 7.51
CA VAL A 185 -14.10 15.22 6.73
C VAL A 185 -14.04 16.40 7.70
N VAL A 186 -12.92 17.11 7.71
CA VAL A 186 -12.67 18.25 8.60
C VAL A 186 -12.13 19.43 7.82
N VAL A 187 -12.14 20.61 8.43
CA VAL A 187 -11.59 21.84 7.83
C VAL A 187 -10.51 22.40 8.74
N TYR A 188 -9.39 22.84 8.17
CA TYR A 188 -8.38 23.60 8.90
C TYR A 188 -8.44 25.07 8.48
N ASP A 189 -8.81 25.95 9.41
CA ASP A 189 -9.02 27.37 9.12
C ASP A 189 -7.78 28.24 9.39
N THR A 190 -6.78 27.71 10.06
CA THR A 190 -5.56 28.44 10.44
C THR A 190 -4.35 27.84 9.72
N PRO A 191 -3.49 28.66 9.09
CA PRO A 191 -2.25 28.17 8.51
C PRO A 191 -1.32 27.57 9.57
N GLY A 192 -0.64 26.48 9.23
CA GLY A 192 0.20 25.74 10.16
C GLY A 192 0.45 24.31 9.71
N LEU A 193 1.34 23.65 10.42
CA LEU A 193 1.62 22.22 10.28
C LEU A 193 0.95 21.49 11.44
N TYR A 194 0.13 20.49 11.13
CA TYR A 194 -0.73 19.82 12.10
C TYR A 194 -0.42 18.32 12.20
N PRO A 195 -0.38 17.78 13.44
CA PRO A 195 -0.33 16.34 13.65
C PRO A 195 -1.68 15.71 13.37
N VAL A 196 -1.67 14.41 13.05
CA VAL A 196 -2.88 13.58 12.96
C VAL A 196 -2.66 12.29 13.72
N GLY A 197 -3.63 11.96 14.59
CA GLY A 197 -3.67 10.71 15.32
C GLY A 197 -4.95 9.93 15.03
N LEU A 198 -4.83 8.61 15.05
CA LEU A 198 -5.98 7.69 14.99
C LEU A 198 -5.80 6.61 16.04
N THR A 199 -6.82 6.44 16.87
CA THR A 199 -6.99 5.25 17.72
C THR A 199 -8.18 4.46 17.23
N VAL A 200 -7.97 3.19 16.93
CA VAL A 200 -9.04 2.24 16.57
C VAL A 200 -9.16 1.16 17.62
N GLY A 201 -10.38 0.62 17.76
CA GLY A 201 -10.67 -0.43 18.74
C GLY A 201 -11.58 -1.52 18.21
N ASP A 202 -11.45 -2.71 18.81
CA ASP A 202 -12.30 -3.89 18.56
C ASP A 202 -13.37 -4.10 19.66
N GLY A 203 -13.52 -3.12 20.56
CA GLY A 203 -14.40 -3.18 21.73
C GLY A 203 -13.75 -3.71 23.01
N ASN A 204 -12.62 -4.42 22.89
CA ASN A 204 -11.85 -4.95 24.02
C ASN A 204 -10.44 -4.34 24.10
N ASN A 205 -9.81 -4.16 22.94
CA ASN A 205 -8.46 -3.63 22.75
C ASN A 205 -8.50 -2.38 21.87
N THR A 206 -7.43 -1.60 21.96
CA THR A 206 -7.20 -0.45 21.09
C THR A 206 -5.76 -0.45 20.61
N VAL A 207 -5.55 0.09 19.41
CA VAL A 207 -4.23 0.40 18.85
C VAL A 207 -4.27 1.82 18.32
N SER A 208 -3.14 2.52 18.42
CA SER A 208 -3.04 3.93 18.05
C SER A 208 -1.85 4.16 17.13
N THR A 209 -1.99 5.15 16.25
CA THR A 209 -0.91 5.68 15.41
C THR A 209 -0.97 7.21 15.42
N GLN A 210 0.18 7.86 15.28
CA GLN A 210 0.28 9.32 15.25
C GLN A 210 1.39 9.75 14.29
N GLN A 211 1.12 10.81 13.53
CA GLN A 211 2.06 11.49 12.64
C GLN A 211 2.17 12.94 13.11
N SER A 212 3.38 13.43 13.39
CA SER A 212 3.60 14.77 14.00
C SER A 212 3.36 15.91 13.02
N ASP A 213 3.66 15.70 11.74
CA ASP A 213 3.74 16.73 10.71
C ASP A 213 3.01 16.24 9.45
N TYR A 214 1.69 16.05 9.54
CA TYR A 214 0.93 15.31 8.52
C TYR A 214 0.12 16.20 7.58
N ILE A 215 -0.48 17.28 8.08
CA ILE A 215 -1.24 18.24 7.25
C ILE A 215 -0.59 19.61 7.31
N LEU A 216 -0.15 20.12 6.16
CA LEU A 216 0.29 21.48 5.96
C LEU A 216 -0.85 22.34 5.43
N VAL A 217 -1.22 23.38 6.18
CA VAL A 217 -2.26 24.34 5.84
C VAL A 217 -1.59 25.67 5.49
N LEU A 218 -1.73 26.09 4.24
CA LEU A 218 -1.20 27.34 3.73
C LEU A 218 -2.22 28.48 3.85
N PRO A 219 -1.80 29.75 3.92
CA PRO A 219 -2.72 30.89 3.87
C PRO A 219 -3.53 30.91 2.57
N SER A 220 -4.84 31.20 2.68
CA SER A 220 -5.73 31.32 1.51
C SER A 220 -5.48 32.58 0.69
N MET A 221 -4.95 33.64 1.30
CA MET A 221 -4.49 34.84 0.59
C MET A 221 -2.97 34.80 0.41
N GLY A 222 -2.54 34.85 -0.86
CA GLY A 222 -1.13 34.89 -1.20
C GLY A 222 -0.51 36.28 -1.06
N GLN A 223 0.81 36.31 -0.87
CA GLN A 223 1.62 37.52 -0.88
C GLN A 223 1.57 38.20 -2.25
N SER A 224 1.51 39.54 -2.28
CA SER A 224 1.45 40.29 -3.53
C SER A 224 2.77 40.24 -4.31
N THR A 225 2.69 40.14 -5.65
CA THR A 225 3.88 40.25 -6.52
C THR A 225 4.31 41.71 -6.77
N PRO A 226 5.62 41.99 -6.99
CA PRO A 226 6.73 41.04 -6.95
C PRO A 226 7.07 40.66 -5.51
N TYR A 227 7.20 39.36 -5.26
CA TYR A 227 7.62 38.81 -3.98
C TYR A 227 9.11 38.45 -4.04
N SER A 228 9.84 38.79 -2.98
CA SER A 228 11.25 38.44 -2.83
C SER A 228 11.54 38.07 -1.39
N GLU A 229 12.21 36.95 -1.17
CA GLU A 229 12.68 36.50 0.14
C GLU A 229 14.22 36.47 0.15
N GLY A 230 14.80 37.01 1.22
CA GLY A 230 16.24 36.97 1.48
C GLY A 230 16.63 36.18 2.72
N PHE A 231 15.65 35.65 3.47
CA PHE A 231 15.80 34.87 4.71
C PHE A 231 16.47 35.63 5.87
N GLU A 232 16.62 36.96 5.76
CA GLU A 232 17.26 37.80 6.79
C GLU A 232 16.50 37.78 8.13
N GLY A 233 15.18 37.55 8.09
CA GLY A 233 14.34 37.44 9.28
C GLY A 233 14.11 36.01 9.78
N VAL A 234 14.64 35.00 9.09
CA VAL A 234 14.36 33.59 9.39
C VAL A 234 15.39 33.05 10.36
N THR A 235 14.97 32.81 11.61
CA THR A 235 15.84 32.24 12.66
C THR A 235 15.63 30.75 12.87
N THR A 236 14.45 30.23 12.50
CA THR A 236 14.07 28.83 12.64
C THR A 236 13.17 28.43 11.48
N LEU A 237 13.25 27.15 11.12
CA LEU A 237 12.34 26.49 10.19
C LEU A 237 11.81 25.20 10.85
N PRO A 238 10.53 24.84 10.62
CA PRO A 238 9.52 25.63 9.92
C PRO A 238 9.10 26.89 10.71
N ASN A 239 8.48 27.85 10.04
CA ASN A 239 7.88 29.05 10.61
C ASN A 239 6.57 29.41 9.87
N ASN A 240 5.99 30.58 10.15
CA ASN A 240 4.71 30.99 9.58
C ASN A 240 4.73 31.21 8.05
N ASP A 241 5.90 31.48 7.47
CA ASP A 241 6.05 31.81 6.05
C ASP A 241 6.78 30.71 5.26
N TRP A 242 7.48 29.81 5.96
CA TRP A 242 8.32 28.78 5.36
C TRP A 242 8.19 27.47 6.12
N TYR A 243 7.73 26.43 5.42
CA TYR A 243 7.49 25.11 5.95
C TYR A 243 8.52 24.12 5.41
N THR A 244 8.84 23.11 6.20
CA THR A 244 9.80 22.06 5.83
C THR A 244 9.13 20.71 5.96
N LEU A 245 9.19 19.90 4.91
CA LEU A 245 8.83 18.49 4.97
C LEU A 245 10.10 17.68 4.74
N ASP A 246 10.48 16.90 5.77
CA ASP A 246 11.57 15.92 5.71
C ASP A 246 10.92 14.53 5.83
N ALA A 247 10.81 13.84 4.70
CA ALA A 247 10.15 12.54 4.64
C ALA A 247 10.97 11.41 5.30
N THR A 248 12.25 11.64 5.58
CA THR A 248 13.20 10.59 5.99
C THR A 248 13.86 10.83 7.35
N GLY A 249 13.70 12.02 7.92
CA GLY A 249 14.20 12.43 9.23
C GLY A 249 15.72 12.59 9.29
N ASN A 250 16.39 12.82 8.16
CA ASN A 250 17.85 12.77 8.04
C ASN A 250 18.52 14.15 7.87
N ALA A 251 17.88 15.09 7.19
CA ALA A 251 18.41 16.41 6.87
C ALA A 251 17.26 17.41 6.65
N ALA A 252 17.09 18.36 7.57
CA ALA A 252 16.10 19.41 7.42
C ALA A 252 16.73 20.68 6.84
N TRP A 253 15.91 21.47 6.13
CA TRP A 253 16.28 22.83 5.74
C TRP A 253 16.52 23.71 6.97
N GLU A 254 17.65 24.41 6.98
CA GLU A 254 18.03 25.29 8.08
C GLU A 254 18.44 26.68 7.58
N PRO A 255 18.17 27.75 8.35
CA PRO A 255 18.72 29.06 8.07
C PRO A 255 20.21 29.11 8.39
N VAL A 256 21.01 29.72 7.51
CA VAL A 256 22.46 29.86 7.67
C VAL A 256 22.91 31.30 7.41
N GLY A 257 23.89 31.75 8.19
CA GLY A 257 24.53 33.06 8.03
C GLY A 257 25.92 33.01 7.39
N THR A 258 26.32 31.84 6.88
CA THR A 258 27.70 31.58 6.39
C THR A 258 27.86 31.78 4.89
N ALA A 259 26.76 31.81 4.14
CA ALA A 259 26.72 32.05 2.71
C ALA A 259 25.38 32.73 2.34
N SER A 260 25.43 33.71 1.44
CA SER A 260 24.26 34.41 0.91
C SER A 260 24.59 35.02 -0.47
N PHE A 261 23.58 35.22 -1.31
CA PHE A 261 23.73 35.99 -2.55
C PHE A 261 23.66 37.50 -2.28
N SER A 262 22.73 37.90 -1.40
CA SER A 262 22.52 39.27 -0.93
C SER A 262 22.17 39.24 0.54
N GLY A 263 22.60 40.23 1.33
CA GLY A 263 22.39 40.23 2.77
C GLY A 263 23.35 39.28 3.50
N ASN A 264 22.94 38.77 4.65
CA ASN A 264 23.77 37.92 5.51
C ASN A 264 23.20 36.50 5.68
N SER A 265 21.98 36.23 5.24
CA SER A 265 21.30 34.95 5.48
C SER A 265 20.95 34.23 4.17
N SER A 266 20.81 32.92 4.28
CA SER A 266 20.16 32.06 3.30
C SER A 266 19.59 30.83 3.99
N VAL A 267 18.98 29.93 3.23
CA VAL A 267 18.56 28.61 3.69
C VAL A 267 19.38 27.54 3.00
N ARG A 268 19.71 26.49 3.75
CA ARG A 268 20.56 25.39 3.30
C ARG A 268 19.92 24.06 3.64
N LEU A 269 20.09 23.10 2.74
CA LEU A 269 19.90 21.69 3.02
C LEU A 269 21.29 21.03 3.10
N ASP A 270 21.63 20.41 4.23
CA ASP A 270 22.90 19.67 4.38
C ASP A 270 22.73 18.23 3.88
N ASN A 271 22.89 18.05 2.58
CA ASN A 271 22.67 16.76 1.92
C ASN A 271 23.83 15.76 2.08
N TYR A 272 24.82 16.03 2.94
CA TYR A 272 25.98 15.14 3.11
C TYR A 272 25.59 13.74 3.62
N PHE A 273 24.52 13.65 4.43
CA PHE A 273 23.99 12.40 4.98
C PHE A 273 22.76 11.87 4.25
N GLY A 274 22.34 12.54 3.16
CA GLY A 274 21.25 12.08 2.32
C GLY A 274 21.62 10.78 1.58
N SER A 275 20.65 9.89 1.45
CA SER A 275 20.69 8.71 0.60
C SER A 275 20.10 9.01 -0.78
N ASP A 276 20.46 8.20 -1.77
CA ASP A 276 19.86 8.29 -3.10
C ASP A 276 18.35 8.02 -3.02
N GLY A 277 17.53 8.97 -3.47
CA GLY A 277 16.07 8.90 -3.45
C GLY A 277 15.38 9.65 -2.30
N ASP A 278 16.13 10.26 -1.38
CA ASP A 278 15.55 11.10 -0.33
C ASP A 278 14.96 12.39 -0.93
N VAL A 279 13.84 12.85 -0.36
CA VAL A 279 13.11 14.03 -0.82
C VAL A 279 12.88 14.96 0.38
N ASP A 280 13.43 16.16 0.28
CA ASP A 280 13.25 17.25 1.24
C ASP A 280 12.63 18.46 0.56
N GLU A 281 11.61 19.03 1.19
CA GLU A 281 10.85 20.15 0.63
C GLU A 281 10.96 21.39 1.51
N LEU A 282 11.26 22.53 0.88
CA LEU A 282 11.09 23.85 1.47
C LEU A 282 9.92 24.53 0.76
N ILE A 283 8.83 24.71 1.49
CA ILE A 283 7.56 25.19 0.96
C ILE A 283 7.35 26.62 1.46
N SER A 284 7.21 27.57 0.54
CA SER A 284 6.87 28.95 0.89
C SER A 284 5.40 29.08 1.27
N THR A 285 5.07 30.20 1.90
CA THR A 285 3.70 30.73 1.92
C THR A 285 3.16 30.92 0.50
N THR A 286 1.86 31.13 0.39
CA THR A 286 1.20 31.35 -0.91
C THR A 286 1.59 32.72 -1.48
N VAL A 287 1.67 32.80 -2.81
CA VAL A 287 1.92 34.04 -3.56
C VAL A 287 0.76 34.26 -4.52
N ASP A 288 0.18 35.47 -4.53
CA ASP A 288 -0.95 35.82 -5.38
C ASP A 288 -0.47 36.12 -6.80
N LEU A 289 -0.77 35.20 -7.72
CA LEU A 289 -0.46 35.32 -9.15
C LEU A 289 -1.70 35.66 -10.00
N SER A 290 -2.84 36.00 -9.39
CA SER A 290 -4.12 36.20 -10.09
C SER A 290 -4.08 37.27 -11.19
N ASN A 291 -3.23 38.27 -11.03
CA ASN A 291 -3.05 39.38 -11.98
C ASN A 291 -1.80 39.21 -12.87
N ALA A 292 -1.08 38.10 -12.77
CA ALA A 292 0.13 37.86 -13.54
C ALA A 292 -0.22 37.42 -14.97
N THR A 293 0.42 38.04 -15.96
CA THR A 293 0.32 37.62 -17.38
C THR A 293 1.49 36.73 -17.80
N ASP A 294 2.60 36.81 -17.07
CA ASP A 294 3.76 35.95 -17.16
C ASP A 294 4.40 35.84 -15.77
N VAL A 295 4.98 34.68 -15.45
CA VAL A 295 5.55 34.38 -14.13
C VAL A 295 6.97 33.89 -14.31
N THR A 296 7.94 34.63 -13.75
CA THR A 296 9.34 34.23 -13.68
C THR A 296 9.73 34.01 -12.22
N LEU A 297 10.13 32.79 -11.88
CA LEU A 297 10.73 32.46 -10.59
C LEU A 297 12.24 32.32 -10.76
N SER A 298 13.03 32.97 -9.90
CA SER A 298 14.49 32.85 -9.91
C SER A 298 15.03 32.65 -8.51
N PHE A 299 15.87 31.63 -8.35
CA PHE A 299 16.66 31.38 -7.15
C PHE A 299 18.07 31.95 -7.34
N ARG A 300 18.70 32.42 -6.27
CA ARG A 300 20.00 33.11 -6.30
C ARG A 300 20.95 32.55 -5.26
#